data_AF-A0A2G2DFR7-F1
#
_entry.id   AF-A0A2G2DFR7-F1
#
_cell.length_a   1.000
_cell.length_b   1.000
_cell.length_c   1.000
_cell.angle_alpha   90.00
_cell.angle_beta   90.00
_cell.angle_gamma   90.00
#
_symmetry.space_group_name_H-M   'P 1'
#
loop_
_entity.id
_entity.type
_entity.pdbx_description
1 polymer ?
#
loop_
_entity_poly.entity_id
_entity_poly.type
_entity_poly.pdbx_seq_one_letter_code
_entity_poly.pdbx_strand_id
1 'polypeptide(L)'
;MFKSLFSKSVKEPEYYESIFKLPIYNWFKAMDKNNLGFLRLDSTFKPTDKVDQDNSSTAVNIWHSLINENYEEFGQDSTTLDILEQKRDIGMLEVEYVITKNKFLLTQIEIKKGKLTIFDTDKEFDYNKEIGIISKCLGYPINPKEMSVYQYNSAKNNIKNG
;
A
#
# COMPACT_ATOMS: atom_id res chain seq x y z
N MET A 1 -20.52 -36.85 34.82
CA MET A 1 -20.45 -35.39 35.01
C MET A 1 -19.28 -34.85 34.18
N PHE A 2 -19.46 -34.77 32.86
CA PHE A 2 -18.44 -34.22 31.95
C PHE A 2 -18.51 -32.70 32.03
N LYS A 3 -17.55 -32.10 32.74
CA LYS A 3 -17.37 -30.65 32.74
C LYS A 3 -17.11 -30.20 31.30
N SER A 4 -18.06 -29.44 30.77
CA SER A 4 -17.90 -28.56 29.62
C SER A 4 -16.56 -27.83 29.72
N LEU A 5 -15.60 -28.23 28.89
CA LEU A 5 -14.23 -27.70 28.89
C LEU A 5 -13.94 -26.81 27.68
N PHE A 6 -14.88 -26.58 26.77
CA PHE A 6 -14.62 -25.77 25.59
C PHE A 6 -15.84 -24.94 25.20
N SER A 7 -15.94 -23.74 25.77
CA SER A 7 -16.48 -22.59 25.03
C SER A 7 -15.80 -21.32 25.52
N LYS A 8 -14.46 -21.25 25.43
CA LYS A 8 -13.86 -19.94 25.23
C LYS A 8 -14.28 -19.54 23.82
N SER A 9 -15.31 -18.70 23.72
CA SER A 9 -15.67 -18.07 22.46
C SER A 9 -14.42 -17.35 21.96
N VAL A 10 -13.80 -17.87 20.89
CA VAL A 10 -12.73 -17.17 20.21
C VAL A 10 -13.39 -15.93 19.64
N LYS A 11 -13.09 -14.76 20.21
CA LYS A 11 -13.58 -13.48 19.68
C LYS A 11 -12.83 -13.27 18.37
N GLU A 12 -13.57 -13.04 17.29
CA GLU A 12 -12.97 -12.68 16.00
C GLU A 12 -12.13 -11.40 16.17
N PRO A 13 -10.95 -11.32 15.52
CA PRO A 13 -10.12 -10.13 15.57
C PRO A 13 -10.85 -8.93 14.98
N GLU A 14 -10.73 -7.78 15.65
CA GLU A 14 -11.23 -6.49 15.18
C GLU A 14 -10.14 -5.77 14.39
N TYR A 15 -10.51 -4.96 13.39
CA TYR A 15 -9.59 -4.28 12.49
C TYR A 15 -9.98 -2.82 12.23
N TYR A 16 -9.05 -2.03 11.71
CA TYR A 16 -9.37 -0.71 11.16
C TYR A 16 -10.21 -0.85 9.88
N GLU A 17 -11.41 -0.28 9.89
CA GLU A 17 -12.34 -0.34 8.76
C GLU A 17 -12.24 0.88 7.82
N SER A 18 -11.48 1.90 8.21
CA SER A 18 -11.40 3.15 7.45
C SER A 18 -10.05 3.87 7.57
N ILE A 19 -9.60 4.49 6.48
CA ILE A 19 -8.36 5.29 6.40
C ILE A 19 -8.38 6.53 7.30
N PHE A 20 -9.56 6.95 7.74
CA PHE A 20 -9.73 8.05 8.68
C PHE A 20 -9.28 7.67 10.10
N LYS A 21 -9.32 6.38 10.43
CA LYS A 21 -8.96 5.85 11.76
C LYS A 21 -7.62 5.12 11.77
N LEU A 22 -7.20 4.58 10.63
CA LEU A 22 -5.96 3.80 10.52
C LEU A 22 -4.74 4.73 10.66
N PRO A 23 -3.83 4.49 11.63
CA PRO A 23 -2.59 5.25 11.71
C PRO A 23 -1.68 5.01 10.51
N ILE A 24 -1.03 6.07 10.05
CA ILE A 24 -0.15 6.00 8.89
C ILE A 24 1.06 5.06 9.12
N TYR A 25 1.55 4.96 10.35
CA TYR A 25 2.55 3.95 10.73
C TYR A 25 2.10 2.52 10.41
N ASN A 26 0.85 2.19 10.75
CA ASN A 26 0.29 0.85 10.54
C ASN A 26 0.12 0.58 9.04
N TRP A 27 -0.30 1.58 8.27
CA TRP A 27 -0.41 1.49 6.81
C TRP A 27 0.92 1.15 6.15
N PHE A 28 1.99 1.91 6.44
CA PHE A 28 3.30 1.64 5.85
C PHE A 28 3.88 0.30 6.30
N LYS A 29 3.68 -0.08 7.56
CA LYS A 29 4.08 -1.41 8.02
C LYS A 29 3.33 -2.53 7.31
N ALA A 30 2.04 -2.37 7.06
CA ALA A 30 1.26 -3.34 6.28
C ALA A 30 1.77 -3.44 4.84
N MET A 31 2.10 -2.31 4.21
CA MET A 31 2.58 -2.23 2.82
C MET A 31 4.01 -2.76 2.66
N ASP A 32 4.98 -2.25 3.43
CA ASP A 32 6.41 -2.57 3.28
C ASP A 32 6.77 -3.98 3.74
N LYS A 33 6.09 -4.48 4.77
CA LYS A 33 6.37 -5.80 5.35
C LYS A 33 5.40 -6.88 4.88
N ASN A 34 4.42 -6.51 4.05
CA ASN A 34 3.35 -7.40 3.62
C ASN A 34 2.73 -8.16 4.81
N ASN A 35 2.43 -7.43 5.89
CA ASN A 35 1.92 -7.97 7.14
C ASN A 35 0.62 -7.27 7.53
N LEU A 36 -0.51 -7.91 7.25
CA LEU A 36 -1.85 -7.36 7.56
C LEU A 36 -2.20 -7.41 9.06
N GLY A 37 -1.35 -8.03 9.88
CA GLY A 37 -1.50 -8.00 11.33
C GLY A 37 -1.44 -6.58 11.91
N PHE A 38 -0.81 -5.63 11.21
CA PHE A 38 -0.82 -4.20 11.57
C PHE A 38 -2.20 -3.53 11.42
N LEU A 39 -3.17 -4.18 10.77
CA LEU A 39 -4.54 -3.69 10.65
C LEU A 39 -5.42 -4.06 11.85
N ARG A 40 -4.95 -4.93 12.76
CA ARG A 40 -5.73 -5.35 13.92
C ARG A 40 -5.81 -4.24 14.97
N LEU A 41 -7.01 -4.06 15.54
CA LEU A 41 -7.28 -3.21 16.69
C LEU A 41 -7.01 -3.91 18.03
N ASP A 42 -6.90 -5.24 18.02
CA ASP A 42 -6.76 -6.03 19.23
C ASP A 42 -5.45 -5.70 19.96
N SER A 43 -5.58 -5.06 21.13
CA SER A 43 -4.47 -4.72 22.04
C SER A 43 -3.64 -5.91 22.50
N THR A 44 -4.17 -7.13 22.41
CA THR A 44 -3.48 -8.37 22.79
C THR A 44 -2.56 -8.88 21.68
N PHE A 45 -2.85 -8.55 20.42
CA PHE A 45 -2.03 -8.88 19.28
C PHE A 45 -1.04 -7.75 19.00
N LYS A 46 0.25 -8.01 19.27
CA LYS A 46 1.33 -7.09 18.91
C LYS A 46 1.97 -7.58 17.62
N PRO A 47 1.64 -6.99 16.46
CA PRO A 47 2.31 -7.35 15.21
C PRO A 47 3.81 -7.11 15.39
N THR A 48 4.61 -8.13 15.11
CA THR A 48 6.07 -7.98 15.13
C THR A 48 6.56 -7.60 13.74
N ASP A 49 7.81 -7.11 13.65
CA ASP A 49 8.46 -6.88 12.35
C ASP A 49 8.81 -8.19 11.61
N LYS A 50 8.60 -9.35 12.26
CA LYS A 50 8.63 -10.64 11.57
C LYS A 50 7.31 -10.80 10.81
N VAL A 51 7.37 -11.54 9.71
CA VAL A 51 6.19 -11.85 8.89
C VAL A 51 5.27 -12.80 9.66
N ASP A 52 4.51 -12.25 10.61
CA ASP A 52 3.41 -12.92 11.31
C ASP A 52 2.15 -12.67 10.49
N GLN A 53 2.07 -13.31 9.33
CA GLN A 53 1.02 -13.10 8.34
C GLN A 53 -0.36 -13.45 8.90
N ASP A 54 -1.17 -12.42 9.14
CA ASP A 54 -2.62 -12.58 9.15
C ASP A 54 -3.14 -12.59 7.71
N ASN A 55 -3.11 -13.76 7.09
CA ASN A 55 -3.68 -13.98 5.76
C ASN A 55 -5.14 -14.41 5.82
N SER A 56 -5.87 -14.08 6.90
CA SER A 56 -7.30 -14.36 6.91
C SER A 56 -7.98 -13.64 5.75
N SER A 57 -8.98 -14.29 5.15
CA SER A 57 -9.79 -13.66 4.08
C SER A 57 -10.38 -12.34 4.54
N THR A 58 -10.71 -12.22 5.83
CA THR A 58 -11.16 -10.98 6.47
C THR A 58 -10.11 -9.87 6.40
N ALA A 59 -8.86 -10.13 6.82
CA ALA A 59 -7.79 -9.13 6.77
C ALA A 59 -7.49 -8.67 5.33
N VAL A 60 -7.49 -9.59 4.37
CA VAL A 60 -7.30 -9.27 2.95
C VAL A 60 -8.44 -8.39 2.42
N ASN A 61 -9.69 -8.73 2.73
CA ASN A 61 -10.85 -7.95 2.30
C ASN A 61 -10.83 -6.54 2.88
N ILE A 62 -10.48 -6.40 4.16
CA ILE A 62 -10.36 -5.10 4.83
C ILE A 62 -9.24 -4.29 4.19
N TRP A 63 -8.08 -4.91 3.93
CA TRP A 63 -6.97 -4.24 3.27
C TRP A 63 -7.36 -3.70 1.89
N HIS A 64 -8.05 -4.51 1.08
CA HIS A 64 -8.58 -4.05 -0.21
C HIS A 64 -9.59 -2.91 -0.05
N SER A 65 -10.48 -2.99 0.95
CA SER A 65 -11.45 -1.91 1.23
C SER A 65 -10.74 -0.60 1.56
N LEU A 66 -9.72 -0.63 2.42
CA LEU A 66 -8.93 0.54 2.81
C LEU A 66 -8.15 1.13 1.62
N ILE A 67 -7.58 0.27 0.78
CA ILE A 67 -6.91 0.70 -0.46
C ILE A 67 -7.90 1.40 -1.38
N ASN A 68 -9.08 0.84 -1.58
CA ASN A 68 -10.11 1.43 -2.43
C ASN A 68 -10.60 2.76 -1.88
N GLU A 69 -10.90 2.85 -0.58
CA GLU A 69 -11.27 4.10 0.09
C GLU A 69 -10.19 5.18 -0.09
N ASN A 70 -8.90 4.80 0.02
CA ASN A 70 -7.80 5.72 -0.23
C ASN A 70 -7.74 6.21 -1.69
N TYR A 71 -7.99 5.31 -2.65
CA TYR A 71 -8.01 5.68 -4.07
C TYR A 71 -9.21 6.55 -4.44
N GLU A 72 -10.37 6.31 -3.85
CA GLU A 72 -11.57 7.11 -4.06
C GLU A 72 -11.38 8.55 -3.56
N GLU A 73 -10.74 8.72 -2.41
CA GLU A 73 -10.54 10.03 -1.79
C GLU A 73 -9.41 10.85 -2.44
N PHE A 74 -8.27 10.21 -2.71
CA PHE A 74 -7.05 10.93 -3.14
C PHE A 74 -6.67 10.72 -4.60
N GLY A 75 -7.40 9.85 -5.31
CA GLY A 75 -7.08 9.45 -6.67
C GLY A 75 -5.81 8.60 -6.77
N GLN A 76 -5.48 8.20 -8.00
CA GLN A 76 -4.17 7.67 -8.31
C GLN A 76 -3.23 8.80 -8.74
N ASP A 77 -1.99 8.71 -8.28
CA ASP A 77 -0.92 9.58 -8.75
C ASP A 77 -0.76 9.37 -10.26
N SER A 78 -0.81 10.46 -11.04
CA SER A 78 -0.74 10.42 -12.51
C SER A 78 0.49 9.64 -13.02
N THR A 79 1.61 9.73 -12.32
CA THR A 79 2.81 8.95 -12.63
C THR A 79 2.60 7.45 -12.47
N THR A 80 1.80 7.01 -11.49
CA THR A 80 1.45 5.59 -11.33
C THR A 80 0.57 5.10 -12.48
N LEU A 81 -0.40 5.91 -12.92
CA LEU A 81 -1.21 5.61 -14.11
C LEU A 81 -0.33 5.49 -15.35
N ASP A 82 0.58 6.44 -15.58
CA ASP A 82 1.51 6.42 -16.72
C ASP A 82 2.40 5.15 -16.70
N ILE A 83 2.86 4.71 -15.53
CA ILE A 83 3.64 3.47 -15.37
C ILE A 83 2.77 2.25 -15.73
N LEU A 84 1.52 2.20 -15.27
CA LEU A 84 0.60 1.10 -15.56
C LEU A 84 0.27 1.03 -17.05
N GLU A 85 0.05 2.17 -17.70
CA GLU A 85 -0.17 2.25 -19.15
C GLU A 85 1.06 1.76 -19.93
N GLN A 86 2.27 2.18 -19.53
CA GLN A 86 3.49 1.69 -20.15
C GLN A 86 3.69 0.17 -19.99
N LYS A 87 3.37 -0.38 -18.80
CA LYS A 87 3.39 -1.83 -18.56
C LYS A 87 2.37 -2.57 -19.43
N ARG A 88 1.15 -2.05 -19.54
CA ARG A 88 0.11 -2.59 -20.43
C ARG A 88 0.60 -2.63 -21.88
N ASP A 89 1.15 -1.53 -22.38
CA ASP A 89 1.65 -1.43 -23.75
C ASP A 89 2.78 -2.43 -24.04
N ILE A 90 3.69 -2.63 -23.08
CA ILE A 90 4.73 -3.66 -23.18
C ILE A 90 4.11 -5.05 -23.27
N GLY A 91 3.15 -5.36 -22.40
CA GLY A 91 2.44 -6.64 -22.43
C GLY A 91 1.75 -6.89 -23.77
N MET A 92 1.13 -5.86 -24.36
CA MET A 92 0.53 -5.94 -25.69
C MET A 92 1.57 -6.28 -26.78
N LEU A 93 2.72 -5.60 -26.76
CA LEU A 93 3.82 -5.89 -27.70
C LEU A 93 4.39 -7.30 -27.52
N GLU A 94 4.47 -7.79 -26.28
CA GLU A 94 4.93 -9.15 -25.97
C GLU A 94 3.96 -10.20 -26.54
N VAL A 95 2.65 -9.99 -26.36
CA VAL A 95 1.62 -10.85 -26.95
C VAL A 95 1.71 -10.83 -28.48
N GLU A 96 1.83 -9.64 -29.08
CA GLU A 96 1.94 -9.49 -30.53
C GLU A 96 3.20 -10.18 -31.08
N TYR A 97 4.32 -10.09 -30.36
CA TYR A 97 5.54 -10.81 -30.72
C TYR A 97 5.35 -12.33 -30.65
N VAL A 98 4.67 -12.84 -29.62
CA VAL A 98 4.41 -14.27 -29.50
C VAL A 98 3.60 -14.79 -30.68
N ILE A 99 2.61 -14.02 -31.15
CA ILE A 99 1.74 -14.35 -32.28
C ILE A 99 2.49 -14.24 -33.62
N THR A 100 3.13 -13.10 -33.88
CA THR A 100 3.69 -12.76 -35.21
C THR A 100 5.12 -13.22 -35.41
N LYS A 101 5.86 -13.47 -34.33
CA LYS A 101 7.32 -13.70 -34.30
C LYS A 101 8.14 -12.58 -34.94
N ASN A 102 7.59 -11.37 -35.05
CA ASN A 102 8.30 -10.22 -35.62
C ASN A 102 9.37 -9.70 -34.65
N LYS A 103 10.65 -9.95 -34.98
CA LYS A 103 11.79 -9.54 -34.14
C LYS A 103 11.90 -8.02 -33.94
N PHE A 104 11.33 -7.19 -34.81
CA PHE A 104 11.29 -5.74 -34.60
C PHE A 104 10.55 -5.34 -33.31
N LEU A 105 9.55 -6.13 -32.90
CA LEU A 105 8.82 -5.90 -31.65
C LEU A 105 9.71 -6.04 -30.42
N LEU A 106 10.75 -6.88 -30.47
CA LEU A 106 11.71 -7.00 -29.36
C LEU A 106 12.45 -5.70 -29.10
N THR A 107 12.86 -4.99 -30.16
CA THR A 107 13.50 -3.67 -30.04
C THR A 107 12.54 -2.64 -29.45
N GLN A 108 11.27 -2.66 -29.86
CA GLN A 108 10.26 -1.75 -29.28
C GLN A 108 9.99 -2.05 -27.80
N ILE A 109 9.92 -3.33 -27.43
CA ILE A 109 9.79 -3.77 -26.04
C ILE A 109 10.97 -3.27 -25.22
N GLU A 110 12.20 -3.43 -25.72
CA GLU A 110 13.43 -2.97 -25.05
C GLU A 110 13.43 -1.45 -24.83
N ILE A 111 13.07 -0.67 -25.85
CA ILE A 111 12.95 0.79 -25.75
C ILE A 111 11.92 1.19 -24.68
N LYS A 112 10.74 0.54 -24.66
CA LYS A 112 9.71 0.84 -23.66
C LYS A 112 10.14 0.40 -22.25
N LYS A 113 10.80 -0.74 -22.09
CA LYS A 113 11.37 -1.18 -20.81
C LYS A 113 12.42 -0.20 -20.30
N GLY A 114 13.28 0.32 -21.17
CA GLY A 114 14.27 1.36 -20.83
C GLY A 114 13.65 2.69 -20.40
N LYS A 115 12.43 3.02 -20.86
CA LYS A 115 11.68 4.18 -20.35
C LYS A 115 11.11 3.92 -18.95
N LEU A 116 10.64 2.71 -18.68
CA LEU A 116 10.18 2.31 -17.34
C LEU A 116 11.30 2.35 -16.30
N THR A 117 12.54 2.00 -16.65
CA THR A 117 13.65 2.04 -15.70
C THR A 117 14.01 3.46 -15.22
N ILE A 118 13.53 4.50 -15.91
CA ILE A 118 13.66 5.90 -15.44
C ILE A 118 12.69 6.17 -14.27
N PHE A 119 11.56 5.45 -14.24
CA PHE A 119 10.56 5.51 -13.17
C PHE A 119 10.84 4.50 -12.04
N ASP A 120 11.52 3.39 -12.34
CA ASP A 120 12.16 2.54 -11.31
C ASP A 120 13.37 3.27 -10.74
N THR A 121 13.12 4.37 -10.02
CA THR A 121 14.07 4.74 -8.98
C THR A 121 13.90 3.73 -7.86
N ASP A 122 14.86 2.82 -7.72
CA ASP A 122 15.14 2.02 -6.51
C ASP A 122 15.43 2.90 -5.27
N LYS A 123 14.88 4.12 -5.21
CA LYS A 123 14.79 4.89 -3.99
C LYS A 123 13.77 4.17 -3.14
N GLU A 124 14.29 3.30 -2.29
CA GLU A 124 13.58 2.78 -1.13
C GLU A 124 12.78 3.94 -0.53
N PHE A 125 11.46 3.78 -0.54
CA PHE A 125 10.54 4.81 -0.08
C PHE A 125 10.85 5.08 1.39
N ASP A 126 11.53 6.18 1.68
CA ASP A 126 11.87 6.54 3.06
C ASP A 126 10.71 7.29 3.69
N TYR A 127 9.84 6.51 4.33
CA TYR A 127 8.72 6.98 5.12
C TYR A 127 9.10 8.11 6.10
N ASN A 128 10.23 7.96 6.80
CA ASN A 128 10.64 8.94 7.81
C ASN A 128 11.02 10.28 7.16
N LYS A 129 11.61 10.23 5.97
CA LYS A 129 11.92 11.42 5.19
C LYS A 129 10.67 12.15 4.74
N GLU A 130 9.64 11.44 4.27
CA GLU A 130 8.38 12.08 3.84
C GLU A 130 7.65 12.75 5.01
N ILE A 131 7.54 12.06 6.15
CA ILE A 131 6.99 12.64 7.40
C ILE A 131 7.79 13.87 7.84
N GLY A 132 9.12 13.85 7.71
CA GLY A 132 9.98 14.99 8.03
C GLY A 132 9.70 16.21 7.17
N ILE A 133 9.47 16.01 5.86
CA ILE A 133 9.09 17.09 4.93
C ILE A 133 7.73 17.67 5.31
N ILE A 134 6.72 16.81 5.53
CA ILE A 134 5.38 17.26 5.88
C ILE A 134 5.40 18.01 7.22
N SER A 135 6.09 17.48 8.24
CA SER A 135 6.24 18.12 9.54
C SER A 135 6.88 19.52 9.42
N LYS A 136 7.90 19.64 8.57
CA LYS A 136 8.56 20.92 8.29
C LYS A 136 7.60 21.91 7.61
N CYS A 137 6.79 21.47 6.66
CA CYS A 137 5.82 22.32 5.97
C CYS A 137 4.67 22.77 6.89
N LEU A 138 4.20 21.90 7.79
CA LEU A 138 3.12 22.21 8.71
C LEU A 138 3.58 23.04 9.93
N GLY A 139 4.88 23.05 10.22
CA GLY A 139 5.46 23.81 11.33
C GLY A 139 5.32 23.14 12.71
N TYR A 140 4.96 21.87 12.76
CA TYR A 140 4.89 21.08 13.99
C TYR A 140 5.26 19.61 13.73
N PRO A 141 5.77 18.88 14.76
CA PRO A 141 6.15 17.48 14.59
C PRO A 141 4.91 16.59 14.41
N ILE A 142 4.92 15.75 13.38
CA ILE A 142 3.91 14.72 13.19
C ILE A 142 4.29 13.47 14.00
N ASN A 143 3.29 12.86 14.65
CA ASN A 143 3.43 11.52 15.22
C ASN A 143 2.82 10.46 14.27
N PRO A 144 3.66 9.67 13.58
CA PRO A 144 3.27 8.49 12.77
C PRO A 144 2.20 7.55 13.32
N LYS A 145 2.18 7.37 14.64
CA LYS A 145 1.32 6.37 15.30
C LYS A 145 -0.06 6.93 15.65
N GLU A 146 -0.23 8.24 15.52
CA GLU A 146 -1.48 8.95 15.87
C GLU A 146 -2.12 9.58 14.63
N MET A 147 -1.32 10.06 13.68
CA MET A 147 -1.82 10.62 12.43
C MET A 147 -2.47 9.54 11.58
N SER A 148 -3.69 9.77 11.12
CA SER A 148 -4.38 8.84 10.24
C SER A 148 -3.87 8.90 8.79
N VAL A 149 -4.11 7.83 8.04
CA VAL A 149 -3.80 7.78 6.60
C VAL A 149 -4.46 8.93 5.84
N TYR A 150 -5.71 9.24 6.17
CA TYR A 150 -6.42 10.37 5.61
C TYR A 150 -5.67 11.70 5.85
N GLN A 151 -5.37 12.01 7.12
CA GLN A 151 -4.68 13.27 7.47
C GLN A 151 -3.34 13.40 6.76
N TYR A 152 -2.60 12.30 6.67
CA TYR A 152 -1.32 12.25 5.99
C TYR A 152 -1.45 12.58 4.49
N ASN A 153 -2.34 11.90 3.79
CA ASN A 153 -2.51 12.09 2.34
C ASN A 153 -3.12 13.46 2.01
N SER A 154 -4.03 13.99 2.84
CA SER A 154 -4.52 15.36 2.70
C SER A 154 -3.38 16.38 2.86
N ALA A 155 -2.51 16.22 3.86
CA ALA A 155 -1.37 17.12 4.06
C ALA A 155 -0.39 17.05 2.88
N LYS A 156 -0.10 15.85 2.39
CA LYS A 156 0.75 15.61 1.23
C LYS A 156 0.19 16.27 -0.04
N ASN A 157 -1.10 16.12 -0.32
CA ASN A 157 -1.73 16.71 -1.49
C ASN A 157 -1.77 18.24 -1.41
N ASN A 158 -2.00 18.81 -0.23
CA ASN A 158 -1.94 20.26 -0.03
C ASN A 158 -0.54 20.83 -0.31
N ILE A 159 0.52 20.12 0.06
CA ILE A 159 1.91 20.52 -0.23
C ILE A 159 2.24 20.38 -1.72
N LYS A 160 1.69 19.36 -2.42
CA LYS A 160 1.92 19.17 -3.86
C LYS A 160 1.22 20.22 -4.72
N ASN A 161 0.06 20.72 -4.28
CA ASN A 161 -0.80 21.61 -5.05
C ASN A 161 -0.70 23.10 -4.66
N GLY A 162 0.03 23.43 -3.59
CA GLY A 162 0.29 24.79 -3.14
C GLY A 162 1.65 25.30 -3.58
#